data_AF-A0A8J6SYV5-F1
#
_entry.id   AF-A0A8J6SYV5-F1
#
_cell.length_a   1.000
_cell.length_b   1.000
_cell.length_c   1.000
_cell.angle_alpha   90.00
_cell.angle_beta   90.00
_cell.angle_gamma   90.00
#
_symmetry.space_group_name_H-M   'P 1'
#
loop_
_entity.id
_entity.type
_entity.pdbx_description
1 polymer ?
#
loop_
_entity_poly.entity_id
_entity_poly.type
_entity_poly.pdbx_seq_one_letter_code
_entity_poly.pdbx_strand_id
1 'polypeptide(L)'
;MNDKEWISGTELACLLGISRQAVHKKAISWIPKRKRMKRGGGWEYHISSLPIKIQEAILGADTKVKTSTIDLSAFSLSALPKLLLADRRLLPTCSAVYFVIQGGTVLYIGKAINLVQRWRGHERWYQLKDREVNGTIYIAWLECDETKSLELIEAVMINLLNPALNERRITSVPKTEQGVRCRLKELMSREDPSLTVERLACETEIDLKELEKLFSNRFKKIDCSLIQILCDYFDCSIGELLVNERRSSLSKREASEEWISLSRLATILGVTSRSLQKKVKGQDWNPKRKRQERGGGWEYHISGLPEDIQCRISAVN
;
A
#
# COMPACT_ATOMS: atom_id res chain seq x y z
N MET A 1 -31.81 24.36 14.89
CA MET A 1 -31.92 22.92 14.61
C MET A 1 -30.65 22.25 15.08
N ASN A 2 -30.69 21.04 15.63
CA ASN A 2 -29.47 20.38 16.09
C ASN A 2 -28.58 20.05 14.88
N ASP A 3 -27.36 20.60 14.87
CA ASP A 3 -26.29 20.29 13.91
C ASP A 3 -25.79 18.86 14.15
N LYS A 4 -26.63 17.87 13.86
CA LYS A 4 -26.22 16.46 13.91
C LYS A 4 -25.29 16.20 12.74
N GLU A 5 -23.98 16.32 12.94
CA GLU A 5 -22.95 15.90 11.97
C GLU A 5 -22.84 14.37 11.83
N TRP A 6 -23.42 13.63 12.76
CA TRP A 6 -23.31 12.18 12.89
C TRP A 6 -24.69 11.51 12.89
N ILE A 7 -24.81 10.41 12.15
CA ILE A 7 -26.01 9.56 12.13
C ILE A 7 -25.65 8.13 12.59
N SER A 8 -26.47 7.56 13.46
CA SER A 8 -26.25 6.20 13.95
C SER A 8 -26.52 5.15 12.87
N GLY A 9 -25.83 4.01 12.95
CA GLY A 9 -26.09 2.89 12.05
C GLY A 9 -27.54 2.36 12.11
N THR A 10 -28.25 2.59 13.21
CA THR A 10 -29.68 2.25 13.35
C THR A 10 -30.57 3.25 12.62
N GLU A 11 -30.31 4.55 12.76
CA GLU A 11 -31.02 5.60 12.01
C GLU A 11 -30.83 5.40 10.49
N LEU A 12 -29.59 5.11 10.05
CA LEU A 12 -29.31 4.78 8.64
C LEU A 12 -30.03 3.52 8.16
N ALA A 13 -30.06 2.47 8.98
CA ALA A 13 -30.75 1.23 8.65
C ALA A 13 -32.25 1.48 8.40
N CYS A 14 -32.87 2.27 9.29
CA CYS A 14 -34.26 2.68 9.19
C CYS A 14 -34.50 3.51 7.91
N LEU A 15 -33.68 4.54 7.68
CA LEU A 15 -33.80 5.44 6.54
C LEU A 15 -33.70 4.71 5.19
N LEU A 16 -32.80 3.72 5.11
CA LEU A 16 -32.52 2.99 3.87
C LEU A 16 -33.39 1.75 3.69
N GLY A 17 -34.22 1.39 4.67
CA GLY A 17 -35.00 0.15 4.65
C GLY A 17 -34.13 -1.12 4.60
N ILE A 18 -32.94 -1.10 5.22
CA ILE A 18 -32.01 -2.24 5.23
C ILE A 18 -31.59 -2.63 6.65
N SER A 19 -31.05 -3.84 6.82
CA SER A 19 -30.53 -4.26 8.12
C SER A 19 -29.27 -3.50 8.54
N ARG A 20 -29.04 -3.36 9.85
CA ARG A 20 -27.82 -2.73 10.40
C ARG A 20 -26.52 -3.42 9.94
N GLN A 21 -26.56 -4.73 9.73
CA GLN A 21 -25.44 -5.49 9.18
C GLN A 21 -25.15 -5.10 7.71
N ALA A 22 -26.20 -4.84 6.92
CA ALA A 22 -26.06 -4.35 5.54
C ALA A 22 -25.48 -2.93 5.51
N VAL A 23 -25.86 -2.05 6.46
CA VAL A 23 -25.23 -0.73 6.63
C VAL A 23 -23.73 -0.89 6.86
N HIS A 24 -23.29 -1.75 7.78
CA HIS A 24 -21.86 -1.98 8.02
C HIS A 24 -21.10 -2.54 6.81
N LYS A 25 -21.72 -3.43 6.03
CA LYS A 25 -21.13 -3.93 4.79
C LYS A 25 -20.98 -2.84 3.73
N LYS A 26 -21.90 -1.88 3.67
CA LYS A 26 -21.83 -0.73 2.73
C LYS A 26 -20.90 0.38 3.23
N ALA A 27 -20.74 0.51 4.54
CA ALA A 27 -19.96 1.57 5.18
C ALA A 27 -18.44 1.38 5.10
N ILE A 28 -17.94 0.52 4.20
CA ILE A 28 -16.51 0.29 4.02
C ILE A 28 -15.78 1.57 3.58
N SER A 29 -16.48 2.48 2.89
CA SER A 29 -15.96 3.77 2.42
C SER A 29 -16.45 4.98 3.23
N TRP A 30 -17.26 4.78 4.27
CA TRP A 30 -17.81 5.89 5.08
C TRP A 30 -16.93 6.12 6.31
N ILE A 31 -16.92 7.34 6.86
CA ILE A 31 -16.11 7.71 8.03
C ILE A 31 -16.85 7.24 9.29
N PRO A 32 -16.38 6.17 9.98
CA PRO A 32 -17.08 5.62 11.12
C PRO A 32 -16.50 6.12 12.45
N LYS A 33 -17.36 6.39 13.43
CA LYS A 33 -16.97 6.66 14.82
C LYS A 33 -17.68 5.70 15.76
N ARG A 34 -16.94 5.13 16.69
CA ARG A 34 -17.51 4.22 17.69
C ARG A 34 -18.16 5.04 18.80
N LYS A 35 -19.47 4.88 18.99
CA LYS A 35 -20.21 5.48 20.10
C LYS A 35 -20.16 4.56 21.31
N ARG A 36 -19.61 5.02 22.43
CA ARG A 36 -19.66 4.30 23.70
C ARG A 36 -21.09 4.36 24.25
N MET A 37 -21.68 3.20 24.47
CA MET A 37 -22.98 3.03 25.13
C MET A 37 -22.81 2.12 26.36
N LYS A 38 -23.73 2.21 27.33
CA LYS A 38 -23.66 1.45 28.60
C LYS A 38 -23.61 -0.08 28.39
N ARG A 39 -24.18 -0.61 27.29
CA ARG A 39 -24.06 -2.01 26.86
C ARG A 39 -24.02 -2.08 25.33
N GLY A 40 -22.93 -2.62 24.78
CA GLY A 40 -22.74 -2.79 23.33
C GLY A 40 -22.49 -1.46 22.60
N GLY A 41 -21.24 -1.20 22.20
CA GLY A 41 -20.92 0.01 21.44
C GLY A 41 -21.69 0.10 20.11
N GLY A 42 -22.11 1.30 19.74
CA GLY A 42 -22.70 1.61 18.44
C GLY A 42 -21.66 2.14 17.46
N TRP A 43 -22.02 2.19 16.17
CA TRP A 43 -21.28 2.94 15.16
C TRP A 43 -22.15 4.11 14.71
N GLU A 44 -21.52 5.27 14.61
CA GLU A 44 -22.05 6.47 13.98
C GLU A 44 -21.21 6.76 12.73
N TYR A 45 -21.83 7.42 11.77
CA TYR A 45 -21.21 7.78 10.50
C TYR A 45 -21.34 9.27 10.29
N HIS A 46 -20.27 9.89 9.81
CA HIS A 46 -20.29 11.31 9.49
C HIS A 46 -21.16 11.53 8.25
N ILE A 47 -22.11 12.46 8.29
CA ILE A 47 -23.09 12.65 7.20
C ILE A 47 -22.39 12.98 5.88
N SER A 48 -21.36 13.82 5.89
CA SER A 48 -20.62 14.20 4.66
C SER A 48 -19.92 13.03 3.96
N SER A 49 -19.74 11.89 4.64
CA SER A 49 -19.12 10.69 4.07
C SER A 49 -20.12 9.74 3.42
N LEU A 50 -21.43 10.03 3.53
CA LEU A 50 -22.49 9.19 2.97
C LEU A 50 -22.74 9.54 1.48
N PRO A 51 -23.30 8.63 0.67
CA PRO A 51 -23.78 8.96 -0.67
C PRO A 51 -24.79 10.11 -0.66
N ILE A 52 -24.74 10.99 -1.67
CA ILE A 52 -25.58 12.21 -1.77
C ILE A 52 -27.06 11.93 -1.54
N LYS A 53 -27.61 10.88 -2.17
CA LYS A 53 -29.03 10.48 -1.98
C LYS A 53 -29.40 10.22 -0.52
N ILE A 54 -28.46 9.73 0.28
CA ILE A 54 -28.67 9.49 1.71
C ILE A 54 -28.54 10.80 2.48
N GLN A 55 -27.59 11.66 2.13
CA GLN A 55 -27.46 12.99 2.74
C GLN A 55 -28.75 13.80 2.54
N GLU A 56 -29.29 13.83 1.32
CA GLU A 56 -30.56 14.48 0.97
C GLU A 56 -31.73 13.92 1.78
N ALA A 57 -31.79 12.58 1.92
CA ALA A 57 -32.83 11.93 2.72
C ALA A 57 -32.72 12.23 4.22
N ILE A 58 -31.51 12.44 4.76
CA ILE A 58 -31.29 12.79 6.18
C ILE A 58 -31.65 14.25 6.46
N LEU A 59 -31.29 15.16 5.56
CA LEU A 59 -31.53 16.60 5.74
C LEU A 59 -33.00 16.98 5.52
N GLY A 60 -33.79 16.09 4.91
CA GLY A 60 -35.21 16.29 4.64
C GLY A 60 -35.43 17.24 3.48
N ALA A 61 -36.47 16.98 2.69
CA ALA A 61 -36.82 17.77 1.50
C ALA A 61 -37.12 19.26 1.81
N ASP A 62 -37.36 19.61 3.08
CA ASP A 62 -37.75 20.96 3.51
C ASP A 62 -36.58 21.87 3.93
N THR A 63 -35.38 21.32 4.13
CA THR A 63 -34.19 22.18 4.17
C THR A 63 -33.67 22.35 2.75
N LYS A 64 -34.22 23.34 2.04
CA LYS A 64 -33.40 24.14 1.12
C LYS A 64 -32.31 24.81 1.96
N VAL A 65 -31.34 24.03 2.46
CA VAL A 65 -29.98 24.55 2.61
C VAL A 65 -29.71 25.18 1.25
N LYS A 66 -29.43 26.48 1.23
CA LYS A 66 -28.76 27.07 0.08
C LYS A 66 -27.40 26.39 0.00
N THR A 67 -27.35 25.13 -0.43
CA THR A 67 -26.29 24.67 -1.29
C THR A 67 -26.40 25.64 -2.44
N SER A 68 -25.61 26.71 -2.37
CA SER A 68 -25.19 27.45 -3.55
C SER A 68 -24.88 26.34 -4.54
N THR A 69 -25.81 26.16 -5.48
CA THR A 69 -25.69 25.12 -6.49
C THR A 69 -24.45 25.55 -7.22
N ILE A 70 -23.32 24.93 -6.89
CA ILE A 70 -22.07 25.23 -7.56
C ILE A 70 -22.38 24.86 -8.99
N ASP A 71 -22.48 25.87 -9.84
CA ASP A 71 -22.78 25.66 -11.24
C ASP A 71 -21.54 25.04 -11.88
N LEU A 72 -21.49 23.71 -11.79
CA LEU A 72 -20.40 22.90 -12.30
C LEU A 72 -20.41 22.88 -13.83
N SER A 73 -21.46 23.39 -14.49
CA SER A 73 -21.47 23.53 -15.95
C SER A 73 -20.42 24.52 -16.45
N ALA A 74 -20.04 25.49 -15.59
CA ALA A 74 -18.97 26.45 -15.87
C ALA A 74 -17.56 25.92 -15.53
N PHE A 75 -17.44 24.76 -14.88
CA PHE A 75 -16.15 24.24 -14.44
C PHE A 75 -15.35 23.64 -15.61
N SER A 76 -14.34 24.37 -16.08
CA SER A 76 -13.45 23.92 -17.15
C SER A 76 -12.08 23.51 -16.59
N LEU A 77 -11.78 22.21 -16.65
CA LEU A 77 -10.47 21.66 -16.24
C LEU A 77 -9.29 22.27 -17.02
N SER A 78 -9.52 22.70 -18.26
CA SER A 78 -8.47 23.31 -19.08
C SER A 78 -8.09 24.72 -18.63
N ALA A 79 -8.96 25.41 -17.91
CA ALA A 79 -8.72 26.76 -17.41
C ALA A 79 -7.95 26.78 -16.07
N LEU A 80 -7.80 25.63 -15.40
CA LEU A 80 -7.09 25.55 -14.13
C LEU A 80 -5.58 25.76 -14.33
N PRO A 81 -4.90 26.41 -13.37
CA PRO A 81 -3.46 26.40 -13.33
C PRO A 81 -2.98 24.95 -13.24
N LYS A 82 -1.98 24.60 -14.05
CA LYS A 82 -1.45 23.25 -14.15
C LYS A 82 0.05 23.24 -14.37
N LEU A 83 0.67 22.16 -13.91
CA LEU A 83 2.11 21.96 -13.94
C LEU A 83 2.42 20.51 -14.31
N LEU A 84 3.56 20.23 -14.94
CA LEU A 84 3.99 18.85 -15.19
C LEU A 84 4.24 18.11 -13.87
N LEU A 85 3.95 16.80 -13.84
CA LEU A 85 4.21 15.95 -12.67
C LEU A 85 5.69 15.96 -12.25
N ALA A 86 6.60 16.01 -13.23
CA ALA A 86 8.05 16.13 -13.01
C ALA A 86 8.40 17.40 -12.21
N ASP A 87 7.70 18.49 -12.46
CA ASP A 87 7.97 19.82 -11.91
C ASP A 87 7.25 20.09 -10.58
N ARG A 88 6.57 19.10 -9.97
CA ARG A 88 5.76 19.24 -8.74
C ARG A 88 6.42 20.00 -7.57
N ARG A 89 7.74 20.20 -7.58
CA ARG A 89 8.45 21.04 -6.59
C ARG A 89 8.11 22.52 -6.73
N LEU A 90 7.62 22.96 -7.89
CA LEU A 90 7.20 24.34 -8.17
C LEU A 90 5.71 24.58 -7.88
N LEU A 91 5.01 23.62 -7.27
CA LEU A 91 3.62 23.83 -6.84
C LEU A 91 3.52 24.97 -5.81
N PRO A 92 2.40 25.71 -5.78
CA PRO A 92 2.21 26.79 -4.82
C PRO A 92 2.01 26.27 -3.38
N THR A 93 2.26 27.15 -2.43
CA THR A 93 1.92 26.96 -1.01
C THR A 93 0.50 27.46 -0.75
N CYS A 94 -0.50 26.74 -1.26
CA CYS A 94 -1.91 27.07 -1.06
C CYS A 94 -2.77 25.85 -0.69
N SER A 95 -3.97 26.12 -0.19
CA SER A 95 -5.04 25.14 0.01
C SER A 95 -5.77 24.91 -1.31
N ALA A 96 -5.89 23.66 -1.73
CA ALA A 96 -6.44 23.35 -3.05
C ALA A 96 -7.03 21.94 -3.15
N VAL A 97 -7.98 21.78 -4.07
CA VAL A 97 -8.34 20.49 -4.67
C VAL A 97 -7.54 20.35 -5.96
N TYR A 98 -6.75 19.28 -6.08
CA TYR A 98 -5.89 19.03 -7.23
C TYR A 98 -6.35 17.82 -8.04
N PHE A 99 -6.06 17.88 -9.33
CA PHE A 99 -6.46 16.93 -10.37
C PHE A 99 -5.19 16.45 -11.06
N VAL A 100 -5.02 15.13 -11.13
CA VAL A 100 -3.94 14.50 -11.89
C VAL A 100 -4.49 14.08 -13.24
N ILE A 101 -3.98 14.64 -14.32
CA ILE A 101 -4.56 14.56 -15.67
C ILE A 101 -3.55 13.94 -16.62
N GLN A 102 -3.99 12.97 -17.44
CA GLN A 102 -3.19 12.38 -18.53
C GLN A 102 -4.06 12.28 -19.78
N GLY A 103 -3.61 12.85 -20.90
CA GLY A 103 -4.35 12.81 -22.17
C GLY A 103 -5.80 13.34 -22.06
N GLY A 104 -6.03 14.39 -21.26
CA GLY A 104 -7.36 14.94 -21.00
C GLY A 104 -8.22 14.16 -20.01
N THR A 105 -7.78 12.99 -19.54
CA THR A 105 -8.51 12.17 -18.57
C THR A 105 -8.02 12.43 -17.15
N VAL A 106 -8.95 12.62 -16.21
CA VAL A 106 -8.61 12.75 -14.78
C VAL A 106 -8.35 11.38 -14.18
N LEU A 107 -7.10 11.14 -13.78
CA LEU A 107 -6.66 9.89 -13.17
C LEU A 107 -6.93 9.86 -11.67
N TYR A 108 -6.68 10.97 -10.98
CA TYR A 108 -6.76 11.09 -9.53
C TYR A 108 -7.20 12.50 -9.12
N ILE A 109 -7.99 12.59 -8.06
CA ILE A 109 -8.37 13.85 -7.42
C ILE A 109 -7.99 13.75 -5.94
N GLY A 110 -7.41 14.81 -5.40
CA GLY A 110 -7.10 14.90 -3.98
C GLY A 110 -7.23 16.32 -3.45
N LYS A 111 -7.25 16.47 -2.13
CA LYS A 111 -7.14 17.78 -1.46
C LYS A 111 -5.84 17.97 -0.70
N ALA A 112 -5.45 19.22 -0.49
CA ALA A 112 -4.31 19.61 0.34
C ALA A 112 -4.55 20.97 0.99
N ILE A 113 -4.11 21.15 2.25
CA ILE A 113 -4.01 22.47 2.89
C ILE A 113 -2.76 23.22 2.38
N ASN A 114 -1.72 22.46 2.05
CA ASN A 114 -0.48 22.94 1.45
C ASN A 114 -0.12 22.01 0.28
N LEU A 115 -0.37 22.48 -0.94
CA LEU A 115 -0.25 21.66 -2.14
C LEU A 115 1.19 21.16 -2.37
N VAL A 116 2.20 22.04 -2.32
CA VAL A 116 3.61 21.63 -2.48
C VAL A 116 4.07 20.64 -1.42
N GLN A 117 3.67 20.82 -0.16
CA GLN A 117 4.02 19.91 0.93
C GLN A 117 3.37 18.53 0.74
N ARG A 118 2.10 18.48 0.31
CA ARG A 118 1.38 17.21 0.05
C ARG A 118 2.10 16.36 -0.99
N TRP A 119 2.70 16.99 -2.00
CA TRP A 119 3.38 16.31 -3.09
C TRP A 119 4.80 15.82 -2.78
N ARG A 120 5.39 16.16 -1.62
CA ARG A 120 6.70 15.63 -1.18
C ARG A 120 6.65 14.15 -0.83
N GLY A 121 5.55 13.71 -0.21
CA GLY A 121 5.33 12.33 0.25
C GLY A 121 4.06 11.71 -0.32
N HIS A 122 3.67 12.09 -1.54
CA HIS A 122 2.39 11.70 -2.11
C HIS A 122 2.26 10.18 -2.24
N GLU A 123 1.27 9.60 -1.57
CA GLU A 123 1.12 8.15 -1.43
C GLU A 123 0.98 7.41 -2.78
N ARG A 124 0.41 8.10 -3.78
CA ARG A 124 0.22 7.54 -5.14
C ARG A 124 1.37 7.85 -6.10
N TRP A 125 2.47 8.43 -5.63
CA TRP A 125 3.60 8.82 -6.49
C TRP A 125 4.05 7.70 -7.44
N TYR A 126 4.21 6.47 -6.93
CA TYR A 126 4.63 5.33 -7.75
C TYR A 126 3.60 4.96 -8.82
N GLN A 127 2.30 4.92 -8.48
CA GLN A 127 1.22 4.63 -9.44
C GLN A 127 1.17 5.65 -10.58
N LEU A 128 1.49 6.91 -10.28
CA LEU A 128 1.53 7.99 -11.27
C LEU A 128 2.81 7.90 -12.12
N LYS A 129 3.96 7.64 -11.50
CA LYS A 129 5.23 7.50 -12.21
C LYS A 129 5.24 6.32 -13.19
N ASP A 130 4.64 5.19 -12.81
CA ASP A 130 4.51 4.04 -13.72
C ASP A 130 3.64 4.38 -14.94
N ARG A 131 2.65 5.27 -14.79
CA ARG A 131 1.80 5.73 -15.89
C ARG A 131 2.43 6.81 -16.75
N GLU A 132 3.38 7.58 -16.21
CA GLU A 132 4.09 8.64 -16.93
C GLU A 132 4.85 8.08 -18.15
N VAL A 133 5.24 6.80 -18.10
CA VAL A 133 5.81 6.06 -19.24
C VAL A 133 4.87 6.05 -20.46
N ASN A 134 3.56 6.07 -20.24
CA ASN A 134 2.53 6.02 -21.28
C ASN A 134 1.98 7.40 -21.65
N GLY A 135 2.61 8.49 -21.20
CA GLY A 135 2.27 9.84 -21.62
C GLY A 135 2.40 10.88 -20.51
N THR A 136 2.42 12.15 -20.92
CA THR A 136 2.62 13.30 -20.03
C THR A 136 1.49 13.43 -19.00
N ILE A 137 1.88 13.59 -17.74
CA ILE A 137 0.97 13.80 -16.62
C ILE A 137 1.07 15.24 -16.13
N TYR A 138 -0.08 15.88 -15.95
CA TYR A 138 -0.21 17.22 -15.36
C TYR A 138 -0.87 17.14 -13.99
N ILE A 139 -0.46 18.04 -13.10
CA ILE A 139 -1.13 18.37 -11.85
C ILE A 139 -1.83 19.71 -12.08
N ALA A 140 -3.16 19.71 -12.19
CA ALA A 140 -3.97 20.92 -12.18
C ALA A 140 -4.55 21.14 -10.77
N TRP A 141 -4.88 22.38 -10.40
CA TRP A 141 -5.49 22.62 -9.09
C TRP A 141 -6.50 23.76 -9.10
N LEU A 142 -7.49 23.64 -8.22
CA LEU A 142 -8.44 24.67 -7.86
C LEU A 142 -8.06 25.16 -6.46
N GLU A 143 -7.55 26.38 -6.36
CA GLU A 143 -7.27 27.03 -5.09
C GLU A 143 -8.58 27.27 -4.31
N CYS A 144 -8.53 27.08 -2.99
CA CYS A 144 -9.68 27.19 -2.11
C CYS A 144 -9.30 27.99 -0.87
N ASP A 145 -9.98 29.10 -0.63
CA ASP A 145 -9.74 29.97 0.52
C ASP A 145 -10.17 29.29 1.83
N GLU A 146 -11.27 28.55 1.79
CA GLU A 146 -11.84 27.88 2.96
C GLU A 146 -11.39 26.42 3.05
N THR A 147 -10.61 26.10 4.08
CA THR A 147 -10.16 24.72 4.32
C THR A 147 -11.30 23.75 4.61
N LYS A 148 -12.41 24.24 5.17
CA LYS A 148 -13.61 23.43 5.48
C LYS A 148 -14.33 22.94 4.24
N SER A 149 -14.31 23.71 3.14
CA SER A 149 -14.97 23.30 1.89
C SER A 149 -14.15 22.29 1.09
N LEU A 150 -12.85 22.11 1.38
CA LEU A 150 -11.99 21.18 0.64
C LEU A 150 -12.54 19.74 0.62
N GLU A 151 -13.11 19.27 1.73
CA GLU A 151 -13.70 17.91 1.81
C GLU A 151 -14.92 17.77 0.91
N LEU A 152 -15.79 18.77 0.95
CA LEU A 152 -17.01 18.77 0.16
C LEU A 152 -16.66 18.88 -1.34
N ILE A 153 -15.77 19.80 -1.71
CA ILE A 153 -15.34 20.00 -3.10
C ILE A 153 -14.66 18.74 -3.65
N GLU A 154 -13.72 18.15 -2.90
CA GLU A 154 -13.05 16.90 -3.29
C GLU A 154 -14.08 15.77 -3.51
N ALA A 155 -15.01 15.58 -2.57
CA ALA A 155 -16.02 14.54 -2.67
C ALA A 155 -16.95 14.75 -3.88
N VAL A 156 -17.41 15.97 -4.12
CA VAL A 156 -18.23 16.33 -5.28
C VAL A 156 -17.47 16.08 -6.58
N MET A 157 -16.21 16.51 -6.66
CA MET A 157 -15.38 16.33 -7.86
C MET A 157 -15.05 14.87 -8.14
N ILE A 158 -14.77 14.07 -7.11
CA ILE A 158 -14.57 12.61 -7.25
C ILE A 158 -15.85 11.95 -7.76
N ASN A 159 -17.01 12.28 -7.19
CA ASN A 159 -18.28 11.71 -7.62
C ASN A 159 -18.65 12.12 -9.05
N LEU A 160 -18.36 13.37 -9.44
CA LEU A 160 -18.66 13.89 -10.77
C LEU A 160 -17.77 13.28 -11.85
N LEU A 161 -16.46 13.21 -11.60
CA LEU A 161 -15.47 12.86 -12.62
C LEU A 161 -15.07 11.38 -12.59
N ASN A 162 -15.48 10.64 -11.55
CA ASN A 162 -15.16 9.23 -11.30
C ASN A 162 -13.71 8.81 -11.66
N PRO A 163 -12.69 9.46 -11.07
CA PRO A 163 -11.30 9.20 -11.42
C PRO A 163 -10.85 7.78 -11.04
N ALA A 164 -10.23 7.08 -12.00
CA ALA A 164 -9.91 5.66 -11.90
C ALA A 164 -8.98 5.28 -10.73
N LEU A 165 -8.18 6.22 -10.21
CA LEU A 165 -7.30 5.95 -9.07
C LEU A 165 -7.98 6.21 -7.72
N ASN A 166 -9.07 6.98 -7.62
CA ASN A 166 -9.72 7.26 -6.32
C ASN A 166 -10.46 6.06 -5.74
N GLU A 167 -11.12 5.25 -6.57
CA GLU A 167 -11.86 4.07 -6.12
C GLU A 167 -10.94 2.92 -5.67
N ARG A 168 -9.72 2.88 -6.23
CA ARG A 168 -8.76 1.85 -5.87
C ARG A 168 -8.20 2.16 -4.49
N ARG A 169 -8.47 1.26 -3.54
CA ARG A 169 -7.62 1.13 -2.35
C ARG A 169 -6.19 1.14 -2.84
N ILE A 170 -5.34 1.94 -2.21
CA ILE A 170 -3.90 1.79 -2.37
C ILE A 170 -3.62 0.38 -1.89
N THR A 171 -3.64 -0.59 -2.81
CA THR A 171 -3.13 -1.94 -2.57
C THR A 171 -1.72 -1.66 -2.11
N SER A 172 -1.50 -1.85 -0.80
CA SER A 172 -0.32 -1.45 -0.03
C SER A 172 0.82 -1.16 -0.98
N VAL A 173 1.27 0.13 -1.06
CA VAL A 173 2.38 0.61 -1.90
C VAL A 173 3.19 -0.60 -2.27
N PRO A 174 3.19 -1.06 -3.55
CA PRO A 174 3.87 -2.31 -3.90
C PRO A 174 5.18 -2.20 -3.19
N LYS A 175 5.41 -3.09 -2.20
CA LYS A 175 6.61 -3.01 -1.37
C LYS A 175 7.70 -3.20 -2.39
N THR A 176 8.18 -2.11 -2.97
CA THR A 176 9.42 -2.05 -3.66
C THR A 176 10.31 -2.55 -2.56
N GLU A 177 10.77 -3.79 -2.71
CA GLU A 177 11.75 -4.37 -1.81
C GLU A 177 13.10 -3.65 -2.03
N GLN A 178 13.07 -2.35 -2.31
CA GLN A 178 14.11 -1.38 -2.06
C GLN A 178 14.26 -1.33 -0.55
N GLY A 179 15.10 -2.23 -0.06
CA GLY A 179 15.64 -2.21 1.28
C GLY A 179 17.01 -1.58 1.22
N VAL A 180 17.34 -0.78 2.23
CA VAL A 180 18.74 -0.51 2.51
C VAL A 180 19.35 -1.81 3.05
N ARG A 181 20.40 -2.30 2.39
CA ARG A 181 21.20 -3.44 2.85
C ARG A 181 22.50 -2.90 3.44
N CYS A 182 22.80 -3.33 4.66
CA CYS A 182 24.11 -3.14 5.28
C CYS A 182 25.09 -4.20 4.75
N ARG A 183 26.25 -3.73 4.28
CA ARG A 183 27.37 -4.52 3.76
C ARG A 183 28.40 -4.89 4.83
N LEU A 184 27.99 -4.89 6.09
CA LEU A 184 28.88 -5.17 7.23
C LEU A 184 29.62 -6.50 7.06
N LYS A 185 28.94 -7.54 6.57
CA LYS A 185 29.55 -8.86 6.34
C LYS A 185 30.68 -8.78 5.31
N GLU A 186 30.47 -8.07 4.22
CA GLU A 186 31.47 -7.87 3.16
C GLU A 186 32.65 -7.04 3.66
N LEU A 187 32.40 -6.00 4.45
CA LEU A 187 33.45 -5.15 5.02
C LEU A 187 34.31 -5.93 6.03
N MET A 188 33.69 -6.72 6.91
CA MET A 188 34.41 -7.60 7.84
C MET A 188 35.32 -8.58 7.09
N SER A 189 34.80 -9.27 6.07
CA SER A 189 35.61 -10.22 5.27
C SER A 189 36.73 -9.56 4.47
N ARG A 190 36.59 -8.28 4.12
CA ARG A 190 37.62 -7.52 3.39
C ARG A 190 38.77 -7.10 4.32
N GLU A 191 38.43 -6.61 5.51
CA GLU A 191 39.41 -6.08 6.47
C GLU A 191 40.15 -7.21 7.19
N ASP A 192 39.41 -8.17 7.75
CA ASP A 192 39.96 -9.34 8.43
C ASP A 192 38.98 -10.52 8.28
N PRO A 193 39.30 -11.54 7.45
CA PRO A 193 38.45 -12.71 7.26
C PRO A 193 38.12 -13.51 8.54
N SER A 194 38.90 -13.31 9.61
CA SER A 194 38.70 -13.94 10.92
C SER A 194 37.90 -13.08 11.92
N LEU A 195 37.57 -11.84 11.55
CA LEU A 195 36.81 -10.92 12.39
C LEU A 195 35.39 -11.46 12.62
N THR A 196 35.04 -11.68 13.89
CA THR A 196 33.69 -12.08 14.30
C THR A 196 32.87 -10.87 14.75
N VAL A 197 31.54 -11.02 14.79
CA VAL A 197 30.64 -9.95 15.22
C VAL A 197 30.88 -9.60 16.70
N GLU A 198 31.18 -10.59 17.53
CA GLU A 198 31.50 -10.42 18.95
C GLU A 198 32.77 -9.62 19.16
N ARG A 199 33.82 -9.92 18.36
CA ARG A 199 35.08 -9.17 18.41
C ARG A 199 34.88 -7.72 17.98
N LEU A 200 34.17 -7.50 16.87
CA LEU A 200 33.83 -6.17 16.40
C LEU A 200 33.01 -5.37 17.42
N ALA A 201 32.01 -5.99 18.06
CA ALA A 201 31.22 -5.35 19.13
C ALA A 201 32.09 -4.94 20.32
N CYS A 202 33.05 -5.79 20.72
CA CYS A 202 34.00 -5.50 21.79
C CYS A 202 34.93 -4.32 21.43
N GLU A 203 35.48 -4.31 20.21
CA GLU A 203 36.42 -3.28 19.75
C GLU A 203 35.76 -1.91 19.48
N THR A 204 34.46 -1.88 19.16
CA THR A 204 33.71 -0.65 18.84
C THR A 204 32.80 -0.16 19.96
N GLU A 205 32.70 -0.91 21.06
CA GLU A 205 31.74 -0.67 22.17
C GLU A 205 30.27 -0.62 21.72
N ILE A 206 29.93 -1.20 20.56
CA ILE A 206 28.55 -1.31 20.06
C ILE A 206 27.86 -2.50 20.72
N ASP A 207 26.57 -2.36 21.07
CA ASP A 207 25.78 -3.49 21.57
C ASP A 207 25.73 -4.63 20.54
N LEU A 208 26.12 -5.82 20.98
CA LEU A 208 26.21 -7.02 20.13
C LEU A 208 24.91 -7.30 19.37
N LYS A 209 23.73 -7.07 19.98
CA LYS A 209 22.44 -7.36 19.33
C LYS A 209 22.12 -6.34 18.24
N GLU A 210 22.60 -5.10 18.35
CA GLU A 210 22.46 -4.11 17.29
C GLU A 210 23.33 -4.47 16.09
N LEU A 211 24.57 -4.88 16.36
CA LEU A 211 25.51 -5.33 15.34
C LEU A 211 25.02 -6.58 14.62
N GLU A 212 24.47 -7.57 15.34
CA GLU A 212 23.84 -8.76 14.75
C GLU A 212 22.63 -8.41 13.86
N LYS A 213 21.82 -7.41 14.23
CA LYS A 213 20.70 -6.93 13.40
C LYS A 213 21.21 -6.31 12.10
N LEU A 214 22.31 -5.57 12.14
CA LEU A 214 22.94 -4.98 10.96
C LEU A 214 23.53 -6.07 10.07
N PHE A 215 24.31 -6.97 10.65
CA PHE A 215 24.92 -8.11 9.95
C PHE A 215 23.88 -8.98 9.24
N SER A 216 22.76 -9.26 9.92
CA SER A 216 21.65 -10.05 9.36
C SER A 216 20.65 -9.25 8.51
N ASN A 217 20.87 -7.95 8.31
CA ASN A 217 19.97 -7.07 7.56
C ASN A 217 18.52 -7.06 8.10
N ARG A 218 18.37 -7.17 9.43
CA ARG A 218 17.08 -7.19 10.15
C ARG A 218 16.79 -5.89 10.92
N PHE A 219 17.44 -4.80 10.55
CA PHE A 219 17.21 -3.50 11.16
C PHE A 219 15.98 -2.80 10.56
N LYS A 220 15.29 -2.01 11.38
CA LYS A 220 14.19 -1.11 10.95
C LYS A 220 14.61 0.36 10.97
N LYS A 221 15.55 0.68 11.85
CA LYS A 221 16.17 1.97 12.07
C LYS A 221 17.61 1.71 12.46
N ILE A 222 18.50 2.61 12.11
CA ILE A 222 19.90 2.58 12.51
C ILE A 222 20.21 3.97 13.09
N ASP A 223 20.89 4.01 14.23
CA ASP A 223 21.39 5.25 14.79
C ASP A 223 22.53 5.81 13.91
N CYS A 224 22.56 7.13 13.72
CA CYS A 224 23.62 7.78 12.94
C CYS A 224 24.98 7.67 13.63
N SER A 225 25.03 7.67 14.96
CA SER A 225 26.25 7.49 15.75
C SER A 225 26.87 6.11 15.48
N LEU A 226 26.05 5.06 15.50
CA LEU A 226 26.48 3.69 15.17
C LEU A 226 27.07 3.62 13.76
N ILE A 227 26.39 4.21 12.77
CA ILE A 227 26.88 4.25 11.38
C ILE A 227 28.26 4.92 11.33
N GLN A 228 28.44 6.04 12.02
CA GLN A 228 29.71 6.75 12.05
C GLN A 228 30.83 5.88 12.64
N ILE A 229 30.57 5.23 13.80
CA ILE A 229 31.56 4.33 14.45
C ILE A 229 31.99 3.22 13.49
N LEU A 230 31.05 2.60 12.78
CA LEU A 230 31.38 1.54 11.81
C LEU A 230 32.13 2.09 10.58
N CYS A 231 31.73 3.25 10.07
CA CYS A 231 32.44 3.91 8.97
C CYS A 231 33.89 4.24 9.34
N ASP A 232 34.13 4.74 10.55
CA ASP A 232 35.46 5.07 11.07
C ASP A 232 36.29 3.80 11.30
N TYR A 233 35.70 2.75 11.87
CA TYR A 233 36.39 1.47 12.11
C TYR A 233 36.84 0.80 10.79
N PHE A 234 36.01 0.82 9.75
CA PHE A 234 36.31 0.18 8.46
C PHE A 234 36.93 1.13 7.41
N ASP A 235 37.26 2.36 7.80
CA ASP A 235 37.70 3.45 6.91
C ASP A 235 36.89 3.51 5.61
N CYS A 236 35.56 3.61 5.74
CA CYS A 236 34.64 3.57 4.61
C CYS A 236 33.56 4.65 4.67
N SER A 237 33.00 4.97 3.51
CA SER A 237 31.89 5.91 3.41
C SER A 237 30.53 5.25 3.71
N ILE A 238 29.54 6.06 4.08
CA ILE A 238 28.17 5.57 4.35
C ILE A 238 27.56 4.82 3.16
N GLY A 239 27.93 5.19 1.92
CA GLY A 239 27.44 4.54 0.70
C GLY A 239 28.07 3.19 0.43
N GLU A 240 29.24 2.91 1.02
CA GLU A 240 29.87 1.60 0.98
C GLU A 240 29.30 0.66 2.05
N LEU A 241 28.98 1.20 3.22
CA LEU A 241 28.34 0.47 4.32
C LEU A 241 26.86 0.19 4.03
N LEU A 242 26.09 1.18 3.56
CA LEU A 242 24.65 1.08 3.34
C LEU A 242 24.32 1.26 1.86
N VAL A 243 23.95 0.17 1.20
CA VAL A 243 23.61 0.15 -0.22
C VAL A 243 22.10 0.03 -0.38
N ASN A 244 21.54 0.80 -1.31
CA ASN A 244 20.14 0.65 -1.71
C ASN A 244 20.02 -0.59 -2.60
N GLU A 245 19.60 -1.70 -2.00
CA GLU A 245 19.38 -2.94 -2.73
C GLU A 245 17.99 -2.88 -3.35
N ARG A 246 17.95 -2.69 -4.67
CA ARG A 246 16.74 -3.05 -5.42
C ARG A 246 16.70 -4.56 -5.40
N ARG A 247 15.94 -5.17 -4.47
CA ARG A 247 15.63 -6.59 -4.64
C ARG A 247 14.86 -6.70 -5.94
N SER A 248 15.53 -7.25 -6.96
CA SER A 248 14.85 -7.74 -8.12
C SER A 248 13.82 -8.74 -7.60
N SER A 249 12.57 -8.54 -7.97
CA SER A 249 11.48 -9.49 -7.68
C SER A 249 11.74 -10.89 -8.27
N LEU A 250 12.87 -11.07 -8.97
CA LEU A 250 13.39 -12.31 -9.52
C LEU A 250 13.77 -13.32 -8.43
N SER A 251 14.45 -12.95 -7.34
CA SER A 251 14.96 -13.97 -6.39
C SER A 251 13.87 -14.69 -5.58
N LYS A 252 12.74 -14.03 -5.32
CA LYS A 252 11.56 -14.69 -4.72
C LYS A 252 10.75 -15.48 -5.74
N ARG A 253 10.80 -15.11 -7.02
CA ARG A 253 10.16 -15.88 -8.08
C ARG A 253 10.95 -17.14 -8.38
N GLU A 254 12.27 -17.06 -8.52
CA GLU A 254 13.16 -18.20 -8.74
C GLU A 254 13.07 -19.22 -7.59
N ALA A 255 13.10 -18.76 -6.32
CA ALA A 255 12.91 -19.65 -5.17
C ALA A 255 11.47 -20.23 -5.06
N SER A 256 10.47 -19.60 -5.68
CA SER A 256 9.10 -20.11 -5.75
C SER A 256 8.84 -20.97 -7.00
N GLU A 257 9.67 -20.84 -8.02
CA GLU A 257 9.64 -21.66 -9.23
C GLU A 257 10.24 -23.04 -8.95
N GLU A 258 11.19 -23.15 -8.02
CA GLU A 258 11.74 -24.46 -7.60
C GLU A 258 10.78 -25.30 -6.74
N TRP A 259 9.74 -24.71 -6.14
CA TRP A 259 8.82 -25.42 -5.25
C TRP A 259 7.38 -25.40 -5.77
N ILE A 260 6.83 -26.59 -6.05
CA ILE A 260 5.45 -26.74 -6.51
C ILE A 260 4.54 -27.20 -5.37
N SER A 261 3.41 -26.49 -5.18
CA SER A 261 2.39 -26.92 -4.22
C SER A 261 1.71 -28.22 -4.65
N LEU A 262 1.36 -29.07 -3.69
CA LEU A 262 0.64 -30.33 -3.94
C LEU A 262 -0.60 -30.14 -4.80
N SER A 263 -1.39 -29.09 -4.55
CA SER A 263 -2.61 -28.82 -5.31
C SER A 263 -2.31 -28.51 -6.78
N ARG A 264 -1.30 -27.68 -7.04
CA ARG A 264 -0.87 -27.36 -8.41
C ARG A 264 -0.31 -28.61 -9.11
N LEU A 265 0.52 -29.37 -8.41
CA LEU A 265 1.08 -30.63 -8.93
C LEU A 265 -0.03 -31.64 -9.27
N ALA A 266 -1.05 -31.76 -8.42
CA ALA A 266 -2.21 -32.60 -8.65
C ALA A 266 -2.99 -32.18 -9.91
N THR A 267 -3.18 -30.88 -10.11
CA THR A 267 -3.78 -30.33 -11.34
C THR A 267 -2.97 -30.66 -12.59
N ILE A 268 -1.64 -30.44 -12.58
CA ILE A 268 -0.76 -30.76 -13.73
C ILE A 268 -0.81 -32.24 -14.07
N LEU A 269 -0.87 -33.10 -13.05
CA LEU A 269 -0.91 -34.55 -13.24
C LEU A 269 -2.31 -35.09 -13.55
N GLY A 270 -3.36 -34.27 -13.49
CA GLY A 270 -4.75 -34.70 -13.71
C GLY A 270 -5.27 -35.65 -12.62
N VAL A 271 -4.80 -35.51 -11.38
CA VAL A 271 -5.18 -36.38 -10.26
C VAL A 271 -5.68 -35.55 -9.07
N THR A 272 -6.33 -36.20 -8.10
CA THR A 272 -6.70 -35.53 -6.85
C THR A 272 -5.50 -35.40 -5.91
N SER A 273 -5.46 -34.34 -5.09
CA SER A 273 -4.41 -34.14 -4.09
C SER A 273 -4.29 -35.32 -3.10
N ARG A 274 -5.40 -36.00 -2.79
CA ARG A 274 -5.43 -37.18 -1.92
C ARG A 274 -4.77 -38.40 -2.58
N SER A 275 -5.06 -38.64 -3.87
CA SER A 275 -4.40 -39.72 -4.63
C SER A 275 -2.91 -39.46 -4.77
N LEU A 276 -2.53 -38.20 -5.04
CA LEU A 276 -1.12 -37.80 -5.14
C LEU A 276 -0.38 -37.98 -3.81
N GLN A 277 -0.97 -37.58 -2.67
CA GLN A 277 -0.38 -37.81 -1.35
C GLN A 277 -0.14 -39.30 -1.04
N LYS A 278 -1.06 -40.18 -1.45
CA LYS A 278 -0.86 -41.63 -1.30
C LYS A 278 0.31 -42.12 -2.15
N LYS A 279 0.42 -41.66 -3.40
CA LYS A 279 1.53 -42.00 -4.30
C LYS A 279 2.87 -41.52 -3.74
N VAL A 280 2.92 -40.28 -3.26
CA VAL A 280 4.09 -39.69 -2.60
C VAL A 280 4.54 -40.51 -1.40
N LYS A 281 3.65 -41.06 -0.56
CA LYS A 281 4.09 -41.85 0.60
C LYS A 281 4.87 -43.13 0.23
N GLY A 282 4.71 -43.62 -1.01
CA GLY A 282 5.46 -44.76 -1.51
C GLY A 282 6.72 -44.40 -2.30
N GLN A 283 7.02 -43.10 -2.47
CA GLN A 283 8.15 -42.62 -3.26
C GLN A 283 8.88 -41.53 -2.48
N ASP A 284 10.22 -41.51 -2.50
CA ASP A 284 11.01 -40.65 -1.62
C ASP A 284 11.07 -39.17 -2.10
N TRP A 285 9.92 -38.55 -2.34
CA TRP A 285 9.78 -37.18 -2.84
C TRP A 285 9.85 -36.18 -1.70
N ASN A 286 10.99 -36.08 -1.03
CA ASN A 286 11.32 -35.19 0.09
C ASN A 286 10.40 -33.95 0.24
N PRO A 287 9.26 -34.05 0.95
CA PRO A 287 8.25 -32.99 0.95
C PRO A 287 8.51 -31.99 2.07
N LYS A 288 8.21 -30.71 1.83
CA LYS A 288 8.28 -29.67 2.86
C LYS A 288 6.90 -29.14 3.18
N ARG A 289 6.61 -28.94 4.47
CA ARG A 289 5.40 -28.22 4.89
C ARG A 289 5.56 -26.73 4.64
N LYS A 290 4.59 -26.12 3.96
CA LYS A 290 4.49 -24.67 3.83
C LYS A 290 4.25 -24.06 5.21
N ARG A 291 5.13 -23.15 5.64
CA ARG A 291 4.92 -22.37 6.88
C ARG A 291 3.76 -21.39 6.64
N GLN A 292 2.55 -21.78 6.99
CA GLN A 292 1.40 -20.90 7.13
C GLN A 292 0.76 -21.12 8.50
N GLU A 293 0.21 -20.05 9.06
CA GLU A 293 -0.22 -19.97 10.46
C GLU A 293 -1.37 -20.93 10.81
N ARG A 294 -2.17 -21.38 9.84
CA ARG A 294 -3.16 -22.47 10.01
C ARG A 294 -3.37 -23.24 8.70
N GLY A 295 -3.22 -24.57 8.74
CA GLY A 295 -3.58 -25.47 7.64
C GLY A 295 -2.56 -25.61 6.50
N GLY A 296 -1.25 -25.42 6.78
CA GLY A 296 -0.21 -25.45 5.77
C GLY A 296 -0.24 -26.71 4.88
N GLY A 297 -0.24 -26.48 3.55
CA GLY A 297 -0.13 -27.54 2.53
C GLY A 297 1.31 -28.06 2.37
N TRP A 298 1.46 -29.11 1.56
CA TRP A 298 2.76 -29.66 1.17
C TRP A 298 3.27 -29.02 -0.11
N GLU A 299 4.57 -28.76 -0.16
CA GLU A 299 5.31 -28.29 -1.34
C GLU A 299 6.46 -29.28 -1.62
N TYR A 300 6.77 -29.43 -2.90
CA TYR A 300 7.79 -30.34 -3.41
C TYR A 300 8.81 -29.56 -4.22
N HIS A 301 10.08 -29.86 -4.02
CA HIS A 301 11.13 -29.32 -4.87
C HIS A 301 11.05 -29.98 -6.25
N ILE A 302 11.01 -29.20 -7.33
CA ILE A 302 10.83 -29.73 -8.70
C ILE A 302 11.95 -30.70 -9.05
N SER A 303 13.22 -30.38 -8.75
CA SER A 303 14.35 -31.29 -9.04
C SER A 303 14.33 -32.59 -8.24
N GLY A 304 13.54 -32.69 -7.17
CA GLY A 304 13.35 -33.90 -6.39
C GLY A 304 12.19 -34.79 -6.89
N LEU A 305 11.49 -34.38 -7.95
CA LEU A 305 10.41 -35.15 -8.56
C LEU A 305 10.97 -36.08 -9.65
N PRO A 306 10.27 -37.18 -9.99
CA PRO A 306 10.58 -37.99 -11.18
C PRO A 306 10.65 -37.17 -12.47
N GLU A 307 11.55 -37.52 -13.39
CA GLU A 307 11.80 -36.78 -14.64
C GLU A 307 10.54 -36.58 -15.49
N ASP A 308 9.67 -37.58 -15.58
CA ASP A 308 8.40 -37.50 -16.32
C ASP A 308 7.49 -36.38 -15.77
N ILE A 309 7.54 -36.15 -14.46
CA ILE A 309 6.79 -35.09 -13.79
C ILE A 309 7.47 -33.74 -13.99
N GLN A 310 8.80 -33.67 -13.92
CA GLN A 310 9.56 -32.45 -14.19
C GLN A 310 9.29 -31.92 -15.61
N CYS A 311 9.28 -32.81 -16.61
CA CYS A 311 8.94 -32.48 -17.99
C CYS A 311 7.52 -31.92 -18.13
N ARG A 312 6.54 -32.53 -17.43
CA ARG A 312 5.14 -32.05 -17.44
C ARG A 312 4.98 -30.68 -16.79
N ILE A 313 5.72 -30.40 -15.72
CA ILE A 313 5.70 -29.07 -15.09
C ILE A 313 6.29 -28.03 -16.03
N SER A 314 7.40 -28.36 -16.70
CA SER A 314 8.08 -27.47 -17.64
C SER A 314 7.23 -27.15 -18.88
N ALA A 315 6.37 -28.08 -19.32
CA ALA A 315 5.47 -27.87 -20.45
C ALA A 315 4.26 -26.95 -20.17
N VAL A 316 3.97 -26.67 -18.89
CA VAL A 316 2.81 -25.86 -18.45
C VAL A 316 3.21 -24.45 -18.02
N ASN A 317 4.51 -24.21 -17.77
CA ASN A 317 5.07 -22.90 -17.46
C ASN A 317 5.48 -22.17 -18.74
#